data_AF-A0A3D4CEL7-F1
#
_entry.id   AF-A0A3D4CEL7-F1
#
_cell.length_a   1.000
_cell.length_b   1.000
_cell.length_c   1.000
_cell.angle_alpha   90.00
_cell.angle_beta   90.00
_cell.angle_gamma   90.00
#
_symmetry.space_group_name_H-M   'P 1'
#
loop_
_entity.id
_entity.type
_entity.pdbx_description
1 polymer ?
#
loop_
_entity_poly.entity_id
_entity_poly.type
_entity_poly.pdbx_seq_one_letter_code
_entity_poly.pdbx_strand_id
1 'polypeptide(L)'
;MILTVLKTLWSCIWVLLKPCLFVLIPFSIVFGIAFYVAYLRKKKSGTAHREVIAHFNPKNDVSIFTKLFVQLPRQFWDNFYNVKVGEFRKHGIVMYCGKQGMGKTLTMTHDILQLKYQYPSLKVGTNYGLNGEDFVIDDWRKLVDVNNGKTGVLCAIDECQNWFSSAMSKNFPPRMLATVTQNRKNKRVIFMTSHFFTNVSKPIRLHCTEVRQCRTFLKCFTVVKRSEPIMNGDGDVIKMRKLGYYCFVHNKELYEAYDTYKVIKNLSEAGFKNDTWAEDNDNTVLQPAKKRLKRQRKQDVERDVMRSMDDCFNLMNSGIDDF
;
A
#
# COMPACT_ATOMS: atom_id res chain seq x y z
N MET A 1 44.36 16.44 26.43
CA MET A 1 44.51 17.90 26.27
C MET A 1 43.18 18.63 26.11
N ILE A 2 42.30 18.23 25.18
CA ILE A 2 41.00 18.90 24.97
C ILE A 2 40.08 18.82 26.20
N LEU A 3 39.98 17.65 26.84
CA LEU A 3 39.16 17.44 28.04
C LEU A 3 39.63 18.24 29.26
N THR A 4 40.94 18.46 29.41
CA THR A 4 41.50 19.26 30.50
C THR A 4 41.27 20.75 30.26
N VAL A 5 41.40 21.22 29.01
CA VAL A 5 41.07 22.60 28.63
C VAL A 5 39.58 22.90 28.79
N LEU A 6 38.69 21.94 28.47
CA LEU A 6 37.25 22.12 28.66
C LEU A 6 36.86 22.21 30.14
N LYS A 7 37.50 21.39 31.00
CA LYS A 7 37.28 21.44 32.46
C LYS A 7 37.74 22.76 33.06
N THR A 8 38.89 23.29 32.63
CA THR A 8 39.40 24.57 33.14
C THR A 8 38.52 25.73 32.66
N LEU A 9 38.08 25.74 31.40
CA LEU A 9 37.12 26.72 30.88
C LEU A 9 35.80 26.69 31.65
N TRP A 10 35.24 25.50 31.90
CA TRP A 10 34.02 25.34 32.69
C TRP A 10 34.19 25.85 34.12
N SER A 11 35.35 25.59 34.75
CA SER A 11 35.63 26.08 36.10
C SER A 11 35.76 27.61 36.17
N CYS A 12 36.38 28.24 35.18
CA CYS A 12 36.47 29.71 35.08
C CYS A 12 35.09 30.34 34.88
N ILE A 13 34.27 29.77 34.00
CA ILE A 13 32.88 30.20 33.79
C ILE A 13 32.07 30.06 35.08
N TRP A 14 32.24 28.96 35.80
CA TRP A 14 31.54 28.72 37.07
C TRP A 14 31.94 29.72 38.17
N VAL A 15 33.20 30.13 38.23
CA VAL A 15 33.68 31.16 39.17
C VAL A 15 33.08 32.53 38.84
N LEU A 16 32.93 32.88 37.55
CA LEU A 16 32.28 34.12 37.10
C LEU A 16 30.76 34.13 37.35
N LEU A 17 30.09 32.99 37.24
CA LEU A 17 28.64 32.88 37.41
C LEU A 17 28.19 32.90 38.89
N LYS A 18 29.03 32.45 39.82
CA LYS A 18 28.73 32.42 41.27
C LYS A 18 28.28 33.76 41.86
N PRO A 19 28.99 34.89 41.68
CA PRO A 19 28.55 36.18 42.23
C PRO A 19 27.25 36.67 41.59
N CYS A 20 27.03 36.39 40.30
CA CYS A 20 25.80 36.77 39.60
C CYS A 20 24.59 35.98 40.12
N LEU A 21 24.76 34.68 40.37
CA LEU A 21 23.74 33.83 41.02
C LEU A 21 23.44 34.28 42.45
N PHE A 22 24.44 34.72 43.21
CA PHE A 22 24.25 35.21 44.58
C PHE A 22 23.37 36.46 44.66
N VAL A 23 23.28 37.26 43.59
CA VAL A 23 22.40 38.43 43.51
C VAL A 23 21.02 38.08 42.91
N LEU A 24 21.00 37.23 41.88
CA LEU A 24 19.75 36.84 41.21
C LEU A 24 18.84 35.98 42.11
N ILE A 25 19.42 35.09 42.92
CA ILE A 25 18.66 34.23 43.85
C ILE A 25 17.84 35.07 44.85
N PRO A 26 18.43 35.96 45.67
CA PRO A 26 17.65 36.75 46.63
C PRO A 26 16.66 37.69 45.93
N PHE A 27 16.99 38.26 44.78
CA PHE A 27 16.05 39.06 44.00
C PHE A 27 14.83 38.24 43.55
N SER A 28 15.04 37.02 43.05
CA SER A 28 13.97 36.10 42.65
C SER A 28 13.10 35.65 43.83
N ILE A 29 13.70 35.49 45.02
CA ILE A 29 12.99 35.15 46.26
C ILE A 29 12.12 36.32 46.69
N VAL A 30 12.65 37.55 46.73
CA VAL A 30 11.88 38.75 47.08
C VAL A 30 10.74 38.98 46.09
N PHE A 31 11.00 38.80 44.79
CA PHE A 31 9.98 38.93 43.75
C PHE A 31 8.90 37.84 43.88
N GLY A 32 9.29 36.61 44.19
CA GLY A 32 8.37 35.50 44.47
C GLY A 32 7.51 35.75 45.70
N ILE A 33 8.09 36.27 46.79
CA ILE A 33 7.35 36.66 48.00
C ILE A 33 6.38 37.81 47.69
N ALA A 34 6.81 38.83 46.93
CA ALA A 34 5.93 39.93 46.54
C ALA A 34 4.74 39.44 45.70
N PHE A 35 4.97 38.54 44.74
CA PHE A 35 3.92 37.89 43.96
C PHE A 35 2.98 37.05 44.84
N TYR A 36 3.53 36.32 45.81
CA TYR A 36 2.76 35.51 46.74
C TYR A 36 1.89 36.38 47.67
N VAL A 37 2.42 37.48 48.18
CA VAL A 37 1.67 38.45 49.00
C VAL A 37 0.57 39.12 48.16
N ALA A 38 0.87 39.51 46.92
CA ALA A 38 -0.11 40.07 45.99
C ALA A 38 -1.25 39.05 45.69
N TYR A 39 -0.89 37.78 45.50
CA TYR A 39 -1.84 36.69 45.35
C TYR A 39 -2.74 36.52 46.58
N LEU A 40 -2.17 36.52 47.79
CA LEU A 40 -2.93 36.42 49.05
C LEU A 40 -3.87 37.63 49.27
N ARG A 41 -3.40 38.86 48.99
CA ARG A 41 -4.23 40.07 49.06
C ARG A 41 -5.41 40.00 48.09
N LYS A 42 -5.17 39.54 46.86
CA LYS A 42 -6.22 39.38 45.83
C LYS A 42 -7.20 38.26 46.19
N LYS A 43 -6.73 37.17 46.78
CA LYS A 43 -7.58 36.09 47.32
C LYS A 43 -8.47 36.57 48.47
N LYS A 44 -7.93 37.41 49.38
CA LYS A 44 -8.67 37.98 50.52
C LYS A 44 -9.68 39.07 50.11
N SER A 45 -9.40 39.78 49.01
CA SER A 45 -10.28 40.81 48.44
C SER A 45 -11.60 40.28 47.87
N GLY A 46 -11.71 38.98 47.57
CA GLY A 46 -12.95 38.35 47.10
C GLY A 46 -13.43 38.79 45.69
N THR A 47 -12.78 39.78 45.07
CA THR A 47 -13.18 40.36 43.77
C THR A 47 -12.79 39.54 42.54
N ALA A 48 -12.10 38.42 42.73
CA ALA A 48 -11.58 37.58 41.65
C ALA A 48 -12.46 36.35 41.42
N HIS A 49 -13.66 36.55 40.88
CA HIS A 49 -14.48 35.46 40.36
C HIS A 49 -14.15 35.24 38.88
N ARG A 50 -13.60 34.06 38.52
CA ARG A 50 -13.50 33.64 37.12
C ARG A 50 -14.87 33.16 36.69
N GLU A 51 -15.52 33.88 35.80
CA GLU A 51 -16.73 33.39 35.15
C GLU A 51 -16.39 32.14 34.33
N VAL A 52 -17.03 31.01 34.68
CA VAL A 52 -16.81 29.73 34.01
C VAL A 52 -17.79 29.65 32.85
N ILE A 53 -17.36 30.11 31.68
CA ILE A 53 -18.19 30.21 30.46
C ILE A 53 -18.44 28.82 29.82
N ALA A 54 -17.70 27.78 30.21
CA ALA A 54 -17.80 26.43 29.64
C ALA A 54 -17.67 25.31 30.69
N HIS A 55 -18.27 24.14 30.40
CA HIS A 55 -18.06 22.93 31.19
C HIS A 55 -16.57 22.54 31.19
N PHE A 56 -15.91 22.76 32.32
CA PHE A 56 -14.57 22.27 32.56
C PHE A 56 -14.63 20.75 32.82
N ASN A 57 -13.89 19.95 32.05
CA ASN A 57 -13.74 18.53 32.32
C ASN A 57 -12.47 18.31 33.19
N PRO A 58 -12.58 18.25 34.52
CA PRO A 58 -11.43 18.14 35.42
C PRO A 58 -10.60 16.87 35.20
N LYS A 59 -11.13 15.85 34.51
CA LYS A 59 -10.38 14.62 34.18
C LYS A 59 -9.35 14.82 33.06
N ASN A 60 -9.47 15.88 32.26
CA ASN A 60 -8.59 16.11 31.11
C ASN A 60 -7.39 17.02 31.44
N ASP A 61 -7.47 17.75 32.55
CA ASP A 61 -6.48 18.72 33.04
C ASP A 61 -5.47 18.09 34.02
N VAL A 62 -5.20 16.80 33.84
CA VAL A 62 -4.14 16.10 34.59
C VAL A 62 -2.77 16.34 33.93
N SER A 63 -1.73 16.43 34.78
CA SER A 63 -0.36 16.64 34.33
C SER A 63 0.10 15.55 33.34
N ILE A 64 1.03 15.89 32.45
CA ILE A 64 1.63 14.93 31.49
C ILE A 64 2.22 13.72 32.23
N PHE A 65 2.77 13.91 33.43
CA PHE A 65 3.29 12.82 34.26
C PHE A 65 2.19 11.85 34.70
N THR A 66 1.04 12.36 35.13
CA THR A 66 -0.11 11.51 35.50
C THR A 66 -0.66 10.77 34.27
N LYS A 67 -0.69 11.44 33.10
CA LYS A 67 -1.09 10.80 31.84
C LYS A 67 -0.14 9.66 31.47
N LEU A 68 1.17 9.88 31.56
CA LEU A 68 2.19 8.91 31.14
C LEU A 68 2.39 7.76 32.11
N PHE A 69 2.39 8.01 33.42
CA PHE A 69 2.74 7.00 34.44
C PHE A 69 1.55 6.34 35.11
N VAL A 70 0.35 6.90 35.00
CA VAL A 70 -0.86 6.32 35.64
C VAL A 70 -1.93 5.97 34.61
N GLN A 71 -2.35 6.92 33.78
CA GLN A 71 -3.44 6.68 32.82
C GLN A 71 -3.01 5.78 31.66
N LEU A 72 -1.80 5.99 31.11
CA LEU A 72 -1.32 5.19 29.98
C LEU A 72 -1.11 3.72 30.34
N PRO A 73 -0.44 3.33 31.45
CA PRO A 73 -0.30 1.92 31.81
C PRO A 73 -1.65 1.28 32.08
N ARG A 74 -2.55 1.97 32.80
CA ARG A 74 -3.90 1.48 33.07
C ARG A 74 -4.67 1.22 31.78
N GLN A 75 -4.74 2.21 30.89
CA GLN A 75 -5.45 2.08 29.61
C GLN A 75 -4.79 1.05 28.69
N PHE A 76 -3.46 0.90 28.74
CA PHE A 76 -2.74 -0.12 27.99
C PHE A 76 -3.16 -1.53 28.43
N TRP A 77 -3.19 -1.80 29.74
CA TRP A 77 -3.64 -3.09 30.28
C TRP A 77 -5.11 -3.34 30.01
N ASP A 78 -5.98 -2.34 30.21
CA ASP A 78 -7.39 -2.45 29.87
C ASP A 78 -7.57 -2.80 28.38
N ASN A 79 -6.84 -2.11 27.49
CA ASN A 79 -6.89 -2.42 26.06
C ASN A 79 -6.35 -3.82 25.76
N PHE A 80 -5.28 -4.27 26.43
CA PHE A 80 -4.67 -5.58 26.22
C PHE A 80 -5.63 -6.72 26.60
N TYR A 81 -6.28 -6.65 27.76
CA TYR A 81 -7.21 -7.68 28.23
C TYR A 81 -8.57 -7.63 27.56
N ASN A 82 -9.02 -6.45 27.09
CA ASN A 82 -10.28 -6.32 26.38
C ASN A 82 -10.24 -6.82 24.93
N VAL A 83 -9.06 -7.13 24.36
CA VAL A 83 -9.00 -7.71 23.01
C VAL A 83 -9.48 -9.15 23.05
N LYS A 84 -10.58 -9.43 22.35
CA LYS A 84 -11.11 -10.80 22.24
C LYS A 84 -10.11 -11.68 21.47
N VAL A 85 -9.84 -12.86 22.03
CA VAL A 85 -9.03 -13.89 21.35
C VAL A 85 -9.74 -14.28 20.05
N GLY A 86 -8.99 -14.33 18.94
CA GLY A 86 -9.52 -14.65 17.61
C GLY A 86 -10.14 -13.47 16.84
N GLU A 87 -10.13 -12.24 17.37
CA GLU A 87 -10.58 -11.07 16.62
C GLU A 87 -9.68 -10.81 15.39
N PHE A 88 -10.29 -10.65 14.22
CA PHE A 88 -9.56 -10.41 12.98
C PHE A 88 -8.95 -9.00 12.98
N ARG A 89 -7.65 -8.91 12.72
CA ARG A 89 -6.91 -7.63 12.81
C ARG A 89 -6.44 -7.10 11.46
N LYS A 90 -6.39 -7.95 10.43
CA LYS A 90 -5.94 -7.54 9.10
C LYS A 90 -7.03 -6.71 8.42
N HIS A 91 -6.62 -5.69 7.68
CA HIS A 91 -7.53 -4.78 6.99
C HIS A 91 -6.83 -4.08 5.83
N GLY A 92 -7.64 -3.49 4.95
CA GLY A 92 -7.16 -2.71 3.82
C GLY A 92 -7.19 -3.48 2.51
N ILE A 93 -6.53 -2.94 1.50
CA ILE A 93 -6.40 -3.56 0.18
C ILE A 93 -4.96 -3.99 -0.01
N VAL A 94 -4.77 -5.28 -0.31
CA VAL A 94 -3.46 -5.87 -0.64
C VAL A 94 -3.48 -6.29 -2.10
N MET A 95 -2.59 -5.70 -2.88
CA MET A 95 -2.51 -5.94 -4.32
C MET A 95 -1.31 -6.82 -4.67
N TYR A 96 -1.54 -7.94 -5.34
CA TYR A 96 -0.51 -8.85 -5.85
C TYR A 96 -0.21 -8.52 -7.30
N CYS A 97 0.99 -8.00 -7.55
CA CYS A 97 1.43 -7.51 -8.85
C CYS A 97 2.56 -8.37 -9.43
N GLY A 98 2.60 -8.51 -10.76
CA GLY A 98 3.61 -9.31 -11.46
C GLY A 98 3.18 -9.64 -12.89
N LYS A 99 4.15 -9.91 -13.77
CA LYS A 99 3.84 -10.37 -15.14
C LYS A 99 3.04 -11.68 -15.10
N GLN A 100 2.38 -12.02 -16.19
CA GLN A 100 1.71 -13.30 -16.33
C GLN A 100 2.69 -14.45 -16.05
N GLY A 101 2.24 -15.48 -15.32
CA GLY A 101 3.08 -16.61 -14.92
C GLY A 101 4.06 -16.34 -13.76
N MET A 102 4.03 -15.17 -13.12
CA MET A 102 4.90 -14.85 -11.96
C MET A 102 4.32 -15.25 -10.60
N GLY A 103 3.31 -16.13 -10.58
CA GLY A 103 2.75 -16.68 -9.33
C GLY A 103 1.89 -15.72 -8.50
N LYS A 104 1.26 -14.69 -9.10
CA LYS A 104 0.38 -13.73 -8.40
C LYS A 104 -0.78 -14.43 -7.66
N THR A 105 -1.61 -15.17 -8.40
CA THR A 105 -2.76 -15.91 -7.86
C THR A 105 -2.32 -16.94 -6.83
N LEU A 106 -1.24 -17.67 -7.14
CA LEU A 106 -0.66 -18.66 -6.23
C LEU A 106 -0.19 -18.05 -4.90
N THR A 107 0.49 -16.90 -4.96
CA THR A 107 0.91 -16.15 -3.77
C THR A 107 -0.29 -15.65 -2.97
N MET A 108 -1.30 -15.11 -3.65
CA MET A 108 -2.54 -14.68 -3.02
C MET A 108 -3.23 -15.84 -2.31
N THR A 109 -3.37 -17.00 -2.96
CA THR A 109 -3.93 -18.21 -2.35
C THR A 109 -3.11 -18.69 -1.15
N HIS A 110 -1.79 -18.71 -1.25
CA HIS A 110 -0.90 -19.07 -0.14
C HIS A 110 -1.19 -18.20 1.09
N ASP A 111 -1.29 -16.89 0.89
CA ASP A 111 -1.53 -15.96 1.99
C ASP A 111 -2.96 -16.07 2.56
N ILE A 112 -3.95 -16.45 1.74
CA ILE A 112 -5.30 -16.76 2.21
C ILE A 112 -5.29 -18.00 3.10
N LEU A 113 -4.61 -19.07 2.69
CA LEU A 113 -4.51 -20.30 3.48
C LEU A 113 -3.82 -20.04 4.83
N GLN A 114 -2.74 -19.25 4.84
CA GLN A 114 -2.09 -18.82 6.09
C GLN A 114 -3.03 -18.01 6.99
N LEU A 115 -3.83 -17.11 6.42
CA LEU A 115 -4.81 -16.34 7.19
C LEU A 115 -5.95 -17.21 7.72
N LYS A 116 -6.41 -18.20 6.96
CA LYS A 116 -7.45 -19.14 7.40
C LYS A 116 -6.94 -20.05 8.52
N TYR A 117 -5.68 -20.46 8.46
CA TYR A 117 -5.02 -21.17 9.56
C TYR A 117 -4.94 -20.29 10.83
N GLN A 118 -4.56 -19.01 10.67
CA GLN A 118 -4.47 -18.07 11.80
C GLN A 118 -5.84 -17.67 12.36
N TYR A 119 -6.86 -17.59 11.51
CA TYR A 119 -8.22 -17.17 11.84
C TYR A 119 -9.24 -18.17 11.26
N PRO A 120 -9.49 -19.31 11.93
CA PRO A 120 -10.39 -20.35 11.41
C PRO A 120 -11.83 -19.89 11.15
N SER A 121 -12.30 -18.86 11.87
CA SER A 121 -13.64 -18.28 11.72
C SER A 121 -13.74 -17.16 10.66
N LEU A 122 -12.65 -16.90 9.92
CA LEU A 122 -12.61 -15.92 8.85
C LEU A 122 -13.47 -16.39 7.67
N LYS A 123 -14.43 -15.57 7.25
CA LYS A 123 -15.18 -15.84 6.03
C LYS A 123 -14.39 -15.40 4.81
N VAL A 124 -14.18 -16.30 3.87
CA VAL A 124 -13.42 -16.10 2.64
C VAL A 124 -14.34 -16.21 1.44
N GLY A 125 -14.31 -15.21 0.56
CA GLY A 125 -14.96 -15.33 -0.75
C GLY A 125 -14.01 -15.02 -1.89
N THR A 126 -14.14 -15.75 -2.99
CA THR A 126 -13.28 -15.59 -4.17
C THR A 126 -14.09 -15.58 -5.47
N ASN A 127 -13.51 -15.01 -6.54
CA ASN A 127 -14.07 -15.11 -7.90
C ASN A 127 -13.48 -16.26 -8.73
N TYR A 128 -12.39 -16.88 -8.24
CA TYR A 128 -11.60 -17.86 -8.99
C TYR A 128 -11.74 -19.29 -8.49
N GLY A 129 -12.59 -19.55 -7.49
CA GLY A 129 -12.89 -20.90 -7.01
C GLY A 129 -11.80 -21.46 -6.12
N LEU A 130 -11.63 -20.85 -4.94
CA LEU A 130 -10.80 -21.41 -3.88
C LEU A 130 -11.52 -22.57 -3.19
N ASN A 131 -10.80 -23.67 -2.93
CA ASN A 131 -11.32 -24.80 -2.19
C ASN A 131 -11.65 -24.40 -0.75
N GLY A 132 -12.90 -24.63 -0.34
CA GLY A 132 -13.41 -24.23 0.97
C GLY A 132 -13.65 -22.73 1.10
N GLU A 133 -13.95 -22.02 0.00
CA GLU A 133 -14.55 -20.68 0.07
C GLU A 133 -15.96 -20.71 0.70
N ASP A 134 -16.30 -19.68 1.46
CA ASP A 134 -17.61 -19.53 2.11
C ASP A 134 -18.66 -18.93 1.15
N PHE A 135 -18.23 -18.15 0.16
CA PHE A 135 -19.10 -17.54 -0.84
C PHE A 135 -18.37 -17.21 -2.15
N VAL A 136 -19.09 -17.30 -3.27
CA VAL A 136 -18.57 -16.94 -4.59
C VAL A 136 -18.80 -15.46 -4.87
N ILE A 137 -17.76 -14.78 -5.35
CA ILE A 137 -17.81 -13.38 -5.80
C ILE A 137 -17.99 -13.36 -7.32
N ASP A 138 -19.20 -13.03 -7.76
CA ASP A 138 -19.61 -12.83 -9.16
C ASP A 138 -19.80 -11.34 -9.50
N ASP A 139 -20.15 -10.53 -8.51
CA ASP A 139 -20.38 -9.09 -8.63
C ASP A 139 -19.60 -8.31 -7.55
N TRP A 140 -19.14 -7.10 -7.89
CA TRP A 140 -18.45 -6.20 -6.96
C TRP A 140 -19.28 -5.88 -5.70
N ARG A 141 -20.61 -5.93 -5.77
CA ARG A 141 -21.51 -5.69 -4.63
C ARG A 141 -21.27 -6.68 -3.49
N LYS A 142 -20.94 -7.93 -3.81
CA LYS A 142 -20.60 -8.95 -2.78
C LYS A 142 -19.33 -8.62 -2.00
N LEU A 143 -18.43 -7.82 -2.57
CA LEU A 143 -17.26 -7.29 -1.85
C LEU A 143 -17.65 -6.35 -0.71
N VAL A 144 -18.84 -5.76 -0.79
CA VAL A 144 -19.36 -4.77 0.16
C VAL A 144 -20.32 -5.40 1.15
N ASP A 145 -21.23 -6.24 0.67
CA ASP A 145 -22.44 -6.63 1.41
C ASP A 145 -22.20 -7.71 2.48
N VAL A 146 -21.14 -8.53 2.32
CA VAL A 146 -20.88 -9.65 3.24
C VAL A 146 -20.25 -9.16 4.54
N ASN A 147 -20.89 -9.39 5.69
CA ASN A 147 -20.34 -9.03 7.00
C ASN A 147 -20.19 -10.28 7.90
N ASN A 148 -19.13 -10.30 8.72
CA ASN A 148 -18.83 -11.38 9.68
C ASN A 148 -18.44 -10.82 11.06
N GLY A 149 -18.84 -9.59 11.39
CA GLY A 149 -18.59 -8.98 12.68
C GLY A 149 -17.09 -8.94 13.05
N LYS A 150 -16.75 -9.47 14.24
CA LYS A 150 -15.39 -9.41 14.80
C LYS A 150 -14.42 -10.45 14.22
N THR A 151 -14.93 -11.53 13.62
CA THR A 151 -14.13 -12.60 13.00
C THR A 151 -13.70 -12.25 11.57
N GLY A 152 -14.26 -11.19 10.99
CA GLY A 152 -13.77 -10.55 9.78
C GLY A 152 -14.10 -11.28 8.47
N VAL A 153 -13.86 -10.57 7.37
CA VAL A 153 -14.13 -11.04 5.99
C VAL A 153 -12.92 -10.81 5.11
N LEU A 154 -12.55 -11.82 4.33
CA LEU A 154 -11.56 -11.74 3.27
C LEU A 154 -12.24 -11.91 1.92
N CYS A 155 -12.06 -10.93 1.03
CA CYS A 155 -12.51 -11.03 -0.36
C CYS A 155 -11.28 -11.09 -1.26
N ALA A 156 -11.16 -12.11 -2.10
CA ALA A 156 -10.05 -12.26 -3.04
C ALA A 156 -10.55 -12.18 -4.49
N ILE A 157 -9.94 -11.31 -5.29
CA ILE A 157 -10.30 -11.11 -6.69
C ILE A 157 -9.06 -11.34 -7.55
N ASP A 158 -9.12 -12.36 -8.40
CA ASP A 158 -8.12 -12.56 -9.44
C ASP A 158 -8.42 -11.69 -10.67
N GLU A 159 -7.35 -11.19 -11.30
CA GLU A 159 -7.33 -10.25 -12.42
C GLU A 159 -8.31 -9.08 -12.25
N CYS A 160 -8.13 -8.32 -11.16
CA CYS A 160 -9.07 -7.27 -10.75
C CYS A 160 -9.24 -6.13 -11.77
N GLN A 161 -8.31 -5.98 -12.72
CA GLN A 161 -8.45 -5.02 -13.81
C GLN A 161 -9.67 -5.31 -14.70
N ASN A 162 -10.15 -6.55 -14.76
CA ASN A 162 -11.36 -6.91 -15.50
C ASN A 162 -12.61 -6.25 -14.88
N TRP A 163 -12.56 -5.98 -13.57
CA TRP A 163 -13.68 -5.43 -12.81
C TRP A 163 -13.49 -3.92 -12.56
N PHE A 164 -12.25 -3.50 -12.36
CA PHE A 164 -11.88 -2.14 -11.96
C PHE A 164 -10.72 -1.60 -12.78
N SER A 165 -10.91 -1.51 -14.09
CA SER A 165 -9.91 -0.94 -15.00
C SER A 165 -9.67 0.55 -14.73
N SER A 166 -8.47 1.03 -15.07
CA SER A 166 -8.12 2.44 -14.98
C SER A 166 -9.06 3.34 -15.80
N ALA A 167 -9.55 2.87 -16.94
CA ALA A 167 -10.48 3.59 -17.80
C ALA A 167 -11.83 3.88 -17.12
N MET A 168 -12.29 2.99 -16.23
CA MET A 168 -13.55 3.15 -15.50
C MET A 168 -13.43 3.98 -14.22
N SER A 169 -12.28 4.62 -13.96
CA SER A 169 -12.03 5.37 -12.71
C SER A 169 -13.03 6.50 -12.45
N LYS A 170 -13.63 7.08 -13.49
CA LYS A 170 -14.64 8.17 -13.36
C LYS A 170 -16.00 7.67 -12.83
N ASN A 171 -16.39 6.44 -13.16
CA ASN A 171 -17.69 5.86 -12.81
C ASN A 171 -17.57 4.84 -11.66
N PHE A 172 -16.58 5.01 -10.80
CA PHE A 172 -16.34 4.06 -9.72
C PHE A 172 -17.48 4.08 -8.69
N PRO A 173 -18.06 2.92 -8.31
CA PRO A 173 -19.23 2.89 -7.45
C PRO A 173 -18.98 3.56 -6.08
N PRO A 174 -19.72 4.62 -5.69
CA PRO A 174 -19.51 5.33 -4.44
C PRO A 174 -19.66 4.43 -3.19
N ARG A 175 -20.58 3.46 -3.25
CA ARG A 175 -20.81 2.47 -2.18
C ARG A 175 -19.58 1.60 -1.93
N MET A 176 -18.84 1.25 -2.99
CA MET A 176 -17.62 0.47 -2.89
C MET A 176 -16.52 1.28 -2.20
N LEU A 177 -16.36 2.55 -2.60
CA LEU A 177 -15.40 3.47 -1.98
C LEU A 177 -15.66 3.71 -0.49
N ALA A 178 -16.93 3.90 -0.11
CA ALA A 178 -17.34 4.04 1.28
C ALA A 178 -16.98 2.81 2.12
N THR A 179 -17.06 1.62 1.53
CA THR A 179 -16.67 0.37 2.21
C THR A 179 -15.17 0.25 2.34
N VAL A 180 -14.44 0.55 1.27
CA VAL A 180 -12.97 0.49 1.24
C VAL A 180 -12.34 1.41 2.30
N THR A 181 -12.85 2.63 2.44
CA THR A 181 -12.39 3.59 3.46
C THR A 181 -12.67 3.12 4.89
N GLN A 182 -13.69 2.27 5.08
CA GLN A 182 -14.11 1.73 6.37
C GLN A 182 -13.63 0.29 6.63
N ASN A 183 -12.74 -0.26 5.80
CA ASN A 183 -12.24 -1.63 5.91
C ASN A 183 -11.71 -2.00 7.32
N ARG A 184 -11.04 -1.07 8.01
CA ARG A 184 -10.54 -1.27 9.39
C ARG A 184 -11.66 -1.49 10.40
N LYS A 185 -12.79 -0.77 10.26
CA LYS A 185 -13.94 -0.87 11.17
C LYS A 185 -14.75 -2.15 10.90
N ASN A 186 -14.93 -2.47 9.62
CA ASN A 186 -15.68 -3.65 9.18
C ASN A 186 -14.86 -4.96 9.23
N LYS A 187 -13.62 -4.90 9.73
CA LYS A 187 -12.71 -6.06 9.83
C LYS A 187 -12.59 -6.80 8.49
N ARG A 188 -12.42 -6.02 7.42
CA ARG A 188 -12.37 -6.51 6.05
C ARG A 188 -10.98 -6.31 5.47
N VAL A 189 -10.47 -7.36 4.82
CA VAL A 189 -9.32 -7.26 3.92
C VAL A 189 -9.73 -7.67 2.52
N ILE A 190 -9.25 -6.94 1.52
CA ILE A 190 -9.50 -7.25 0.11
C ILE A 190 -8.17 -7.57 -0.56
N PHE A 191 -8.06 -8.78 -1.06
CA PHE A 191 -6.93 -9.24 -1.86
C PHE A 191 -7.29 -9.11 -3.33
N MET A 192 -6.38 -8.56 -4.11
CA MET A 192 -6.59 -8.37 -5.54
C MET A 192 -5.32 -8.72 -6.28
N THR A 193 -5.42 -9.34 -7.44
CA THR A 193 -4.27 -9.49 -8.34
C THR A 193 -4.39 -8.56 -9.54
N SER A 194 -3.25 -8.13 -10.07
CA SER A 194 -3.19 -7.39 -11.34
C SER A 194 -1.81 -7.58 -11.99
N HIS A 195 -1.71 -7.49 -13.31
CA HIS A 195 -0.40 -7.50 -13.98
C HIS A 195 0.47 -6.31 -13.57
N PHE A 196 -0.12 -5.12 -13.62
CA PHE A 196 0.53 -3.86 -13.30
C PHE A 196 -0.35 -3.07 -12.36
N PHE A 197 0.26 -2.53 -11.30
CA PHE A 197 -0.46 -1.74 -10.31
C PHE A 197 -1.21 -0.56 -10.95
N THR A 198 -0.63 0.07 -11.98
CA THR A 198 -1.20 1.21 -12.73
C THR A 198 -2.45 0.89 -13.55
N ASN A 199 -2.71 -0.39 -13.86
CA ASN A 199 -3.89 -0.78 -14.65
C ASN A 199 -5.19 -0.75 -13.84
N VAL A 200 -5.08 -0.65 -12.52
CA VAL A 200 -6.21 -0.62 -11.60
C VAL A 200 -6.71 0.82 -11.44
N SER A 201 -8.03 0.96 -11.25
CA SER A 201 -8.68 2.25 -11.02
C SER A 201 -7.99 3.10 -9.94
N LYS A 202 -7.92 4.42 -10.18
CA LYS A 202 -7.29 5.39 -9.27
C LYS A 202 -7.83 5.32 -7.82
N PRO A 203 -9.15 5.19 -7.58
CA PRO A 203 -9.68 5.09 -6.22
C PRO A 203 -9.13 3.89 -5.44
N ILE A 204 -9.02 2.71 -6.06
CA ILE A 204 -8.44 1.52 -5.42
C ILE A 204 -6.96 1.74 -5.11
N ARG A 205 -6.20 2.34 -6.03
CA ARG A 205 -4.76 2.60 -5.84
C ARG A 205 -4.51 3.54 -4.65
N LEU A 206 -5.33 4.59 -4.50
CA LEU A 206 -5.24 5.55 -3.39
C LEU A 206 -5.51 4.92 -2.02
N HIS A 207 -6.41 3.92 -1.96
CA HIS A 207 -6.73 3.20 -0.72
C HIS A 207 -5.97 1.88 -0.56
N CYS A 208 -4.98 1.62 -1.41
CA CYS A 208 -4.14 0.44 -1.33
C CYS A 208 -3.18 0.53 -0.15
N THR A 209 -3.25 -0.43 0.77
CA THR A 209 -2.36 -0.46 1.95
C THR A 209 -1.02 -1.12 1.64
N GLU A 210 -1.00 -2.11 0.76
CA GLU A 210 0.19 -2.89 0.46
C GLU A 210 0.17 -3.41 -0.97
N VAL A 211 1.30 -3.30 -1.66
CA VAL A 211 1.58 -3.91 -2.96
C VAL A 211 2.64 -5.00 -2.77
N ARG A 212 2.31 -6.21 -3.22
CA ARG A 212 3.15 -7.41 -3.20
C ARG A 212 3.62 -7.73 -4.61
N GLN A 213 4.89 -7.47 -4.90
CA GLN A 213 5.48 -7.81 -6.19
C GLN A 213 5.98 -9.25 -6.17
N CYS A 214 5.35 -10.10 -6.96
CA CYS A 214 5.62 -11.53 -7.02
C CYS A 214 6.63 -11.85 -8.13
N ARG A 215 7.62 -12.68 -7.82
CA ARG A 215 8.57 -13.24 -8.80
C ARG A 215 8.80 -14.72 -8.51
N THR A 216 8.43 -15.57 -9.46
CA THR A 216 8.67 -17.02 -9.37
C THR A 216 9.92 -17.40 -10.15
N PHE A 217 10.82 -18.12 -9.49
CA PHE A 217 12.01 -18.74 -10.04
C PHE A 217 11.80 -20.25 -10.15
N LEU A 218 12.41 -20.88 -11.16
CA LEU A 218 12.34 -22.33 -11.40
C LEU A 218 10.91 -22.90 -11.43
N LYS A 219 9.90 -22.05 -11.67
CA LYS A 219 8.46 -22.37 -11.61
C LYS A 219 7.95 -22.90 -10.26
N CYS A 220 8.78 -22.97 -9.22
CA CYS A 220 8.43 -23.56 -7.92
C CYS A 220 8.85 -22.74 -6.70
N PHE A 221 9.67 -21.70 -6.86
CA PHE A 221 10.15 -20.86 -5.75
C PHE A 221 9.73 -19.42 -5.97
N THR A 222 8.83 -18.89 -5.13
CA THR A 222 8.34 -17.52 -5.28
C THR A 222 8.92 -16.62 -4.20
N VAL A 223 9.46 -15.48 -4.63
CA VAL A 223 9.91 -14.38 -3.78
C VAL A 223 8.96 -13.21 -3.95
N VAL A 224 8.51 -12.67 -2.82
CA VAL A 224 7.54 -11.58 -2.77
C VAL A 224 8.16 -10.38 -2.08
N LYS A 225 8.21 -9.26 -2.80
CA LYS A 225 8.58 -7.96 -2.23
C LYS A 225 7.32 -7.25 -1.74
N ARG A 226 7.28 -6.93 -0.46
CA ARG A 226 6.20 -6.16 0.16
C ARG A 226 6.55 -4.69 0.15
N SER A 227 5.67 -3.84 -0.34
CA SER A 227 5.89 -2.40 -0.42
C SER A 227 4.59 -1.64 -0.19
N GLU A 228 4.68 -0.45 0.35
CA GLU A 228 3.56 0.46 0.53
C GLU A 228 3.61 1.54 -0.57
N PRO A 229 2.53 1.74 -1.33
CA PRO A 229 2.48 2.75 -2.36
C PRO A 229 2.27 4.13 -1.74
N ILE A 230 3.24 5.02 -1.92
CA ILE A 230 3.09 6.44 -1.59
C ILE A 230 2.61 7.14 -2.86
N MET A 231 1.38 7.64 -2.78
CA MET A 231 0.65 8.22 -3.91
C MET A 231 0.63 9.75 -3.81
N ASN A 232 0.67 10.42 -4.96
CA ASN A 232 0.37 11.86 -5.07
C ASN A 232 -1.14 12.11 -4.97
N GLY A 233 -1.55 13.37 -4.73
CA GLY A 233 -2.96 13.79 -4.80
C GLY A 233 -3.61 13.46 -6.16
N ASP A 234 -2.80 13.44 -7.22
CA ASP A 234 -3.20 13.06 -8.58
C ASP A 234 -3.30 11.54 -8.80
N GLY A 235 -3.00 10.72 -7.80
CA GLY A 235 -3.15 9.26 -7.87
C GLY A 235 -2.06 8.56 -8.66
N ASP A 236 -0.92 9.22 -8.84
CA ASP A 236 0.30 8.61 -9.38
C ASP A 236 1.22 8.10 -8.27
N VAL A 237 1.97 7.05 -8.57
CA VAL A 237 2.90 6.44 -7.62
C VAL A 237 4.17 7.28 -7.58
N ILE A 238 4.40 7.97 -6.46
CA ILE A 238 5.65 8.72 -6.23
C ILE A 238 6.76 7.74 -5.88
N LYS A 239 6.48 6.85 -4.94
CA LYS A 239 7.48 5.96 -4.34
C LYS A 239 6.80 4.71 -3.78
N MET A 240 7.49 3.59 -3.89
CA MET A 240 7.13 2.35 -3.20
C MET A 240 8.04 2.19 -1.98
N ARG A 241 7.51 2.42 -0.78
CA ARG A 241 8.26 2.22 0.47
C ARG A 241 8.37 0.73 0.75
N LYS A 242 9.58 0.20 0.81
CA LYS A 242 9.81 -1.23 1.10
C LYS A 242 9.36 -1.55 2.54
N LEU A 243 8.48 -2.54 2.68
CA LEU A 243 8.07 -3.08 3.98
C LEU A 243 8.87 -4.34 4.35
N GLY A 244 9.25 -5.15 3.36
CA GLY A 244 9.98 -6.39 3.61
C GLY A 244 9.95 -7.35 2.42
N TYR A 245 10.45 -8.55 2.65
CA TYR A 245 10.42 -9.67 1.71
C TYR A 245 9.98 -10.94 2.44
N TYR A 246 9.34 -11.85 1.71
CA TYR A 246 9.20 -13.24 2.11
C TYR A 246 9.30 -14.12 0.88
N CYS A 247 9.55 -15.40 1.08
CA CYS A 247 9.58 -16.39 0.02
C CYS A 247 8.92 -17.69 0.49
N PHE A 248 8.49 -18.49 -0.47
CA PHE A 248 7.94 -19.80 -0.22
C PHE A 248 8.18 -20.71 -1.43
N VAL A 249 8.23 -22.01 -1.16
CA VAL A 249 8.30 -23.06 -2.18
C VAL A 249 6.89 -23.58 -2.40
N HIS A 250 6.54 -23.84 -3.65
CA HIS A 250 5.22 -24.34 -4.01
C HIS A 250 5.09 -25.80 -3.56
N ASN A 251 3.93 -26.17 -3.02
CA ASN A 251 3.59 -27.54 -2.67
C ASN A 251 2.33 -27.98 -3.43
N LYS A 252 2.05 -29.29 -3.41
CA LYS A 252 0.88 -29.88 -4.07
C LYS A 252 -0.43 -29.28 -3.57
N GLU A 253 -0.56 -29.10 -2.25
CA GLU A 253 -1.72 -28.50 -1.61
C GLU A 253 -2.05 -27.11 -2.18
N LEU A 254 -1.03 -26.28 -2.43
CA LEU A 254 -1.23 -24.93 -2.96
C LEU A 254 -1.70 -24.92 -4.43
N TYR A 255 -1.27 -25.89 -5.23
CA TYR A 255 -1.77 -26.06 -6.60
C TYR A 255 -3.20 -26.61 -6.62
N GLU A 256 -3.52 -27.50 -5.69
CA GLU A 256 -4.85 -28.09 -5.56
C GLU A 256 -5.82 -27.17 -4.84
N ALA A 257 -5.36 -26.10 -4.21
CA ALA A 257 -6.19 -25.18 -3.42
C ALA A 257 -7.18 -24.36 -4.25
N TYR A 258 -7.01 -24.25 -5.57
CA TYR A 258 -7.96 -23.51 -6.41
C TYR A 258 -8.05 -24.04 -7.83
N ASP A 259 -9.24 -23.94 -8.41
CA ASP A 259 -9.50 -24.36 -9.78
C ASP A 259 -9.32 -23.19 -10.76
N THR A 260 -8.15 -23.14 -11.40
CA THR A 260 -7.84 -22.11 -12.42
C THR A 260 -8.85 -22.13 -13.59
N TYR A 261 -9.46 -23.28 -13.89
CA TYR A 261 -10.39 -23.40 -15.02
C TYR A 261 -11.74 -22.72 -14.76
N LYS A 262 -12.14 -22.53 -13.50
CA LYS A 262 -13.40 -21.85 -13.15
C LYS A 262 -13.39 -20.38 -13.58
N VAL A 263 -12.24 -19.70 -13.50
CA VAL A 263 -12.08 -18.32 -14.02
C VAL A 263 -12.28 -18.26 -15.52
N ILE A 264 -11.68 -19.22 -16.25
CA ILE A 264 -11.79 -19.29 -17.72
C ILE A 264 -13.23 -19.56 -18.12
N LYS A 265 -13.93 -20.46 -17.40
CA LYS A 265 -15.33 -20.76 -17.63
C LYS A 265 -16.22 -19.53 -17.40
N ASN A 266 -16.02 -18.81 -16.30
CA ASN A 266 -16.76 -17.58 -16.00
C ASN A 266 -16.49 -16.46 -17.03
N LEU A 267 -15.24 -16.32 -17.50
CA LEU A 267 -14.88 -15.37 -18.56
C LEU A 267 -15.48 -15.76 -19.91
N SER A 268 -15.52 -17.04 -20.24
CA SER A 268 -16.19 -17.57 -21.45
C SER A 268 -17.70 -17.32 -21.39
N GLU A 269 -18.33 -17.57 -20.24
CA GLU A 269 -19.75 -17.32 -20.02
C GLU A 269 -20.10 -15.82 -20.02
N ALA A 270 -19.19 -14.96 -19.56
CA ALA A 270 -19.35 -13.51 -19.60
C ALA A 270 -18.97 -12.89 -20.97
N GLY A 271 -18.20 -13.61 -21.80
CA GLY A 271 -17.54 -13.09 -23.01
C GLY A 271 -17.94 -13.75 -24.33
N PHE A 272 -18.87 -14.71 -24.35
CA PHE A 272 -19.46 -15.26 -25.58
C PHE A 272 -20.99 -15.22 -25.58
N LYS A 273 -21.59 -14.19 -24.96
CA LYS A 273 -22.95 -13.77 -25.32
C LYS A 273 -22.84 -12.67 -26.38
N ASN A 274 -22.81 -13.13 -27.63
CA ASN A 274 -22.92 -12.40 -28.89
C ASN A 274 -22.07 -11.13 -28.97
N ASP A 275 -20.86 -11.28 -29.52
CA ASP A 275 -20.21 -10.18 -30.24
C ASP A 275 -21.10 -9.80 -31.44
N THR A 276 -22.10 -8.93 -31.23
CA THR A 276 -22.85 -8.28 -32.32
C THR A 276 -21.96 -7.38 -33.18
N TRP A 277 -20.68 -7.20 -32.81
CA TRP A 277 -19.65 -6.60 -33.65
C TRP A 277 -19.37 -7.41 -34.93
N ALA A 278 -19.61 -8.72 -34.93
CA ALA A 278 -19.44 -9.57 -36.11
C ALA A 278 -20.66 -9.55 -37.05
N GLU A 279 -21.86 -9.28 -36.54
CA GLU A 279 -23.10 -9.35 -37.33
C GLU A 279 -23.41 -8.04 -38.10
N ASP A 280 -22.96 -6.88 -37.63
CA ASP A 280 -23.19 -5.59 -38.31
C ASP A 280 -22.26 -5.33 -39.52
N ASN A 281 -21.25 -6.18 -39.76
CA ASN A 281 -20.30 -6.01 -40.87
C ASN A 281 -20.41 -7.05 -42.00
N ASP A 282 -21.32 -8.03 -41.87
CA ASP A 282 -21.39 -9.19 -42.77
C ASP A 282 -22.05 -8.88 -44.14
N ASN A 283 -22.57 -7.67 -44.33
CA ASN A 283 -23.06 -7.20 -45.65
C ASN A 283 -22.00 -6.48 -46.48
N THR A 284 -20.76 -6.39 -46.00
CA THR A 284 -19.64 -5.91 -46.81
C THR A 284 -18.86 -7.11 -47.33
N VAL A 285 -19.23 -7.57 -48.52
CA VAL A 285 -18.44 -8.55 -49.28
C VAL A 285 -17.06 -7.93 -49.53
N LEU A 286 -16.10 -8.24 -48.66
CA LEU A 286 -14.69 -7.94 -48.87
C LEU A 286 -14.21 -8.80 -50.04
N GLN A 287 -14.19 -8.21 -51.24
CA GLN A 287 -13.52 -8.85 -52.36
C GLN A 287 -12.06 -9.09 -51.96
N PRO A 288 -11.52 -10.31 -52.15
CA PRO A 288 -10.14 -10.60 -51.80
C PRO A 288 -9.25 -9.70 -52.66
N ALA A 289 -8.53 -8.79 -52.02
CA ALA A 289 -7.55 -7.97 -52.70
C ALA A 289 -6.53 -8.91 -53.35
N LYS A 290 -6.52 -8.97 -54.69
CA LYS A 290 -5.48 -9.62 -55.49
C LYS A 290 -4.15 -8.85 -55.32
N LYS A 291 -3.54 -8.92 -54.14
CA LYS A 291 -2.14 -8.54 -53.96
C LYS A 291 -1.32 -9.81 -53.86
N ARG A 292 -0.85 -10.24 -55.03
CA ARG A 292 0.35 -11.07 -55.17
C ARG A 292 1.46 -10.37 -54.36
N LEU A 293 1.86 -10.96 -53.23
CA LEU A 293 3.07 -10.57 -52.52
C LEU A 293 4.27 -10.82 -53.44
N LYS A 294 4.64 -9.83 -54.25
CA LYS A 294 5.94 -9.82 -54.93
C LYS A 294 6.98 -9.60 -53.84
N ARG A 295 7.72 -10.65 -53.53
CA ARG A 295 8.95 -10.60 -52.74
C ARG A 295 10.00 -9.83 -53.56
N GLN A 296 9.90 -8.51 -53.61
CA GLN A 296 10.98 -7.66 -54.13
C GLN A 296 12.10 -7.67 -53.10
N ARG A 297 13.10 -8.54 -53.32
CA ARG A 297 14.45 -8.30 -52.81
C ARG A 297 14.85 -6.92 -53.35
N LYS A 298 15.02 -5.93 -52.48
CA LYS A 298 15.61 -4.65 -52.89
C LYS A 298 17.06 -4.93 -53.34
N GLN A 299 17.26 -5.11 -54.64
CA GLN A 299 18.58 -5.16 -55.27
C GLN A 299 19.41 -3.91 -54.97
N ASP A 300 18.75 -2.82 -54.56
CA ASP A 300 19.40 -1.56 -54.21
C ASP A 300 20.14 -1.64 -52.87
N VAL A 301 19.66 -2.45 -51.91
CA VAL A 301 20.31 -2.60 -50.60
C VAL A 301 21.60 -3.42 -50.73
N GLU A 302 21.61 -4.49 -51.54
CA GLU A 302 22.85 -5.23 -51.82
C GLU A 302 23.86 -4.39 -52.61
N ARG A 303 23.40 -3.56 -53.56
CA ARG A 303 24.29 -2.63 -54.30
C ARG A 303 24.88 -1.54 -53.41
N ASP A 304 24.09 -0.98 -52.50
CA ASP A 304 24.57 0.07 -51.58
C ASP A 304 25.54 -0.50 -50.55
N VAL A 305 25.29 -1.73 -50.07
CA VAL A 305 26.22 -2.44 -49.17
C VAL A 305 27.52 -2.80 -49.90
N MET A 306 27.45 -3.32 -51.13
CA MET A 306 28.64 -3.63 -51.92
C MET A 306 29.47 -2.38 -52.26
N ARG A 307 28.83 -1.26 -52.63
CA ARG A 307 29.51 0.04 -52.81
C ARG A 307 30.21 0.50 -51.54
N SER A 308 29.55 0.39 -50.39
CA SER A 308 30.16 0.78 -49.12
C SER A 308 31.35 -0.10 -48.73
N MET A 309 31.34 -1.38 -49.15
CA MET A 309 32.45 -2.30 -48.94
C MET A 309 33.62 -2.00 -49.88
N ASP A 310 33.35 -1.70 -51.15
CA ASP A 310 34.37 -1.31 -52.14
C ASP A 310 35.05 0.01 -51.79
N ASP A 311 34.30 1.02 -51.32
CA ASP A 311 34.87 2.29 -50.85
C ASP A 311 35.78 2.10 -49.63
N CYS A 312 35.38 1.22 -48.70
CA CYS A 312 36.18 0.88 -47.53
C CYS A 312 37.46 0.09 -47.90
N PHE A 313 37.38 -0.78 -48.90
CA PHE A 313 38.52 -1.54 -49.41
C PHE A 313 39.52 -0.64 -50.16
N ASN A 314 39.02 0.32 -50.93
CA ASN A 314 39.86 1.31 -51.61
C ASN A 314 40.56 2.25 -50.62
N LEU A 315 39.88 2.66 -49.54
CA LEU A 315 40.48 3.43 -48.44
C LEU A 315 41.57 2.66 -47.68
N MET A 316 41.40 1.34 -47.52
CA MET A 316 42.42 0.48 -46.91
C MET A 316 43.64 0.28 -47.82
N ASN A 317 43.43 0.17 -49.14
CA ASN A 317 44.54 0.03 -50.10
C ASN A 317 45.28 1.35 -50.35
N SER A 318 44.63 2.51 -50.22
CA SER A 318 45.29 3.82 -50.35
C SER A 318 46.13 4.22 -49.13
N GLY A 319 46.05 3.48 -48.02
CA GLY A 319 46.80 3.74 -46.79
C GLY A 319 48.09 2.92 -46.63
N ILE A 320 48.49 2.15 -47.65
CA ILE A 320 49.66 1.26 -47.61
C ILE A 320 50.90 1.87 -48.30
N ASP A 321 50.76 2.99 -49.03
CA ASP A 321 51.86 3.60 -49.79
C ASP A 321 52.51 4.84 -49.13
N ASP A 322 52.11 5.21 -47.90
CA ASP A 322 52.73 6.32 -47.13
C ASP A 322 53.38 5.83 -45.82
N PHE A 323 54.40 4.97 -45.93
CA PHE A 323 55.48 4.80 -44.94
C PHE A 323 56.80 4.35 -45.57
#